data_AF-A0A821GBP7-F1
#
_entry.id   AF-A0A821GBP7-F1
#
_cell.length_a   1.000
_cell.length_b   1.000
_cell.length_c   1.000
_cell.angle_alpha   90.00
_cell.angle_beta   90.00
_cell.angle_gamma   90.00
#
_symmetry.space_group_name_H-M   'P 1'
#
loop_
_entity.id
_entity.type
_entity.pdbx_description
1 polymer ?
#
loop_
_entity_poly.entity_id
_entity_poly.type
_entity_poly.pdbx_seq_one_letter_code
_entity_poly.pdbx_strand_id
1 'polypeptide(L)'
;VQDAPRSGRPSTSVNEQTVDAVRKIIEDDPHSTYRQIENILGISSTAINSIIHDYLNPGKVCARWVPHKLTDDQKQLGLQFCHHSLKRFEEGQSRCVFGIITGDESWFYHYDPELKEQSKVWMSTMGNA
;
A
#
# COMPACT_ATOMS: atom_id res chain seq x y z
N VAL A 1 37.51 10.10 -21.87
CA VAL A 1 37.06 8.81 -22.47
C VAL A 1 35.62 8.62 -22.04
N GLN A 2 34.66 8.80 -22.96
CA GLN A 2 33.26 8.46 -22.72
C GLN A 2 33.05 7.04 -23.24
N ASP A 3 32.63 6.14 -22.35
CA ASP A 3 32.29 4.78 -22.74
C ASP A 3 31.03 4.80 -23.60
N ALA A 4 31.09 4.18 -24.78
CA ALA A 4 29.94 3.95 -25.63
C ALA A 4 28.90 3.09 -24.87
N PRO A 5 27.59 3.24 -25.19
CA PRO A 5 26.55 2.42 -24.58
C PRO A 5 26.86 0.95 -24.84
N ARG A 6 27.21 0.22 -23.77
CA ARG A 6 27.47 -1.21 -23.85
C ARG A 6 26.13 -1.89 -24.08
N SER A 7 25.93 -2.43 -25.28
CA SER A 7 24.89 -3.42 -25.52
C SER A 7 25.23 -4.65 -24.69
N GLY A 8 24.72 -4.72 -23.47
CA GLY A 8 24.74 -5.95 -22.68
C GLY A 8 24.06 -7.09 -23.45
N ARG A 9 24.23 -8.32 -22.96
CA ARG A 9 23.50 -9.48 -23.49
C ARG A 9 22.00 -9.14 -23.48
N PRO A 10 21.28 -9.24 -24.61
CA PRO A 10 19.83 -9.13 -24.59
C PRO A 10 19.34 -10.17 -23.60
N SER A 11 18.66 -9.76 -22.53
CA SER A 11 18.05 -10.72 -21.62
C SER A 11 16.96 -11.40 -22.42
N THR A 12 17.21 -12.62 -22.91
CA THR A 12 16.25 -13.40 -23.71
C THR A 12 14.94 -13.64 -22.96
N SER A 13 14.92 -13.41 -21.65
CA SER A 13 13.77 -13.50 -20.77
C SER A 13 13.03 -12.19 -20.52
N VAL A 14 13.55 -11.03 -20.97
CA VAL A 14 12.90 -9.71 -20.80
C VAL A 14 12.52 -9.18 -22.18
N ASN A 15 11.29 -9.46 -22.57
CA ASN A 15 10.63 -8.93 -23.77
C ASN A 15 9.33 -8.20 -23.38
N GLU A 16 8.72 -7.50 -24.34
CA GLU A 16 7.48 -6.73 -24.11
C GLU A 16 6.36 -7.61 -23.53
N GLN A 17 6.23 -8.85 -23.99
CA GLN A 17 5.25 -9.82 -23.48
C GLN A 17 5.45 -10.14 -21.99
N THR A 18 6.68 -10.39 -21.56
CA THR A 18 7.01 -10.66 -20.15
C THR A 18 6.87 -9.42 -19.28
N VAL A 19 7.18 -8.23 -19.80
CA VAL A 19 6.97 -6.96 -19.09
C VAL A 19 5.48 -6.73 -18.84
N ASP A 20 4.65 -6.92 -19.86
CA ASP A 20 3.20 -6.79 -19.74
C ASP A 20 2.59 -7.86 -18.83
N ALA A 21 3.10 -9.10 -18.89
CA ALA A 21 2.66 -10.17 -18.01
C ALA A 21 2.97 -9.87 -16.53
N VAL A 22 4.18 -9.37 -16.24
CA VAL A 22 4.55 -8.95 -14.87
C VAL A 22 3.71 -7.75 -14.42
N ARG A 23 3.48 -6.77 -15.30
CA ARG A 23 2.60 -5.62 -15.00
C ARG A 23 1.22 -6.08 -14.56
N LYS A 24 0.61 -6.98 -15.33
CA LYS A 24 -0.73 -7.51 -15.04
C LYS A 24 -0.80 -8.21 -13.69
N ILE A 25 0.22 -9.01 -13.35
CA ILE A 25 0.27 -9.68 -12.04
C ILE A 25 0.34 -8.66 -10.89
N ILE A 26 1.12 -7.60 -11.03
CA ILE A 26 1.25 -6.55 -10.01
C ILE A 26 -0.03 -5.72 -9.90
N GLU A 27 -0.72 -5.45 -11.01
CA GLU A 27 -2.01 -4.75 -11.02
C GLU A 27 -3.13 -5.58 -10.37
N ASP A 28 -3.13 -6.90 -10.61
CA ASP A 28 -4.09 -7.84 -10.02
C ASP A 28 -3.83 -8.06 -8.51
N ASP A 29 -2.56 -8.24 -8.12
CA ASP A 29 -2.13 -8.33 -6.72
C ASP A 29 -0.82 -7.58 -6.47
N PRO A 30 -0.89 -6.34 -5.95
CA PRO A 30 0.28 -5.53 -5.60
C PRO A 30 1.18 -6.14 -4.51
N HIS A 31 0.73 -7.18 -3.81
CA HIS A 31 1.51 -7.90 -2.79
C HIS A 31 2.24 -9.13 -3.33
N SER A 32 2.16 -9.38 -4.65
CA SER A 32 2.87 -10.48 -5.32
C SER A 32 4.38 -10.44 -5.05
N THR A 33 4.90 -11.52 -4.47
CA THR A 33 6.33 -11.73 -4.23
C THR A 33 7.04 -12.14 -5.52
N TYR A 34 8.36 -11.91 -5.60
CA TYR A 34 9.18 -12.40 -6.72
C TYR A 34 8.95 -13.89 -6.98
N ARG A 35 8.95 -14.72 -5.94
CA ARG A 35 8.75 -16.17 -6.07
C ARG A 35 7.39 -16.54 -6.66
N GLN A 36 6.32 -15.80 -6.33
CA GLN A 36 5.00 -16.04 -6.94
C GLN A 36 5.03 -15.72 -8.44
N ILE A 37 5.62 -14.58 -8.80
CA ILE A 37 5.74 -14.16 -10.21
C ILE A 37 6.61 -15.16 -10.99
N GLU A 38 7.73 -15.63 -10.42
CA GLU A 38 8.57 -16.68 -11.00
C GLU A 38 7.77 -17.96 -11.25
N ASN A 39 7.00 -18.42 -10.27
CA ASN A 39 6.21 -19.65 -10.40
C ASN A 39 5.11 -19.53 -11.47
N ILE A 40 4.55 -18.34 -11.68
CA ILE A 40 3.50 -18.09 -12.68
C ILE A 40 4.08 -18.00 -14.09
N LEU A 41 5.20 -17.27 -14.25
CA LEU A 41 5.73 -16.90 -15.57
C LEU A 41 6.96 -17.70 -16.00
N GLY A 42 7.58 -18.47 -15.09
CA GLY A 42 8.79 -19.26 -15.37
C GLY A 42 10.04 -18.42 -15.66
N ILE A 43 10.01 -17.12 -15.34
CA ILE A 43 11.13 -16.19 -15.49
C ILE A 43 11.96 -16.14 -14.21
N SER A 44 13.25 -15.80 -14.30
CA SER A 44 14.13 -15.73 -13.13
C SER A 44 13.88 -14.46 -12.29
N SER A 45 14.13 -14.53 -10.99
CA SER A 45 14.05 -13.39 -10.05
C SER A 45 14.86 -12.20 -10.53
N THR A 46 16.02 -12.43 -11.13
CA THR A 46 16.86 -11.36 -11.69
C THR A 46 16.16 -10.63 -12.83
N ALA A 47 15.49 -11.37 -13.73
CA ALA A 47 14.72 -10.78 -14.82
C ALA A 47 13.51 -10.00 -14.28
N ILE A 48 12.80 -10.55 -13.28
CA ILE A 48 11.68 -9.87 -12.62
C ILE A 48 12.15 -8.57 -11.96
N ASN A 49 13.28 -8.61 -11.24
CA ASN A 49 13.85 -7.44 -10.58
C ASN A 49 14.16 -6.33 -11.60
N SER A 50 14.78 -6.67 -12.74
CA SER A 50 14.99 -5.72 -13.84
C SER A 50 13.68 -5.22 -14.44
N ILE A 51 12.69 -6.08 -14.67
CA ILE A 51 11.37 -5.64 -15.19
C ILE A 51 10.72 -4.63 -14.23
N ILE A 52 10.68 -4.93 -12.93
CA ILE A 52 10.04 -4.05 -11.95
C ILE A 52 10.79 -2.72 -11.83
N HIS A 53 12.11 -2.73 -11.75
CA HIS A 53 12.88 -1.50 -11.48
C HIS A 53 13.22 -0.69 -12.73
N ASP A 54 13.53 -1.34 -13.85
CA ASP A 54 14.04 -0.68 -15.05
C ASP A 54 12.93 -0.35 -16.07
N TYR A 55 11.83 -1.12 -16.09
CA TYR A 55 10.76 -0.96 -17.08
C TYR A 55 9.43 -0.46 -16.49
N LEU A 56 9.00 -1.01 -15.34
CA LEU A 56 7.72 -0.63 -14.72
C LEU A 56 7.86 0.53 -13.74
N ASN A 57 8.96 0.56 -12.98
CA ASN A 57 9.29 1.53 -11.95
C ASN A 57 8.09 1.96 -11.06
N PRO A 58 7.39 1.00 -10.41
CA PRO A 58 6.24 1.33 -9.59
C PRO A 58 6.65 2.07 -8.31
N GLY A 59 5.86 3.06 -7.90
CA GLY A 59 6.04 3.72 -6.61
C GLY A 59 5.70 2.77 -5.45
N LYS A 60 6.60 2.64 -4.47
CA LYS A 60 6.31 1.89 -3.24
C LYS A 60 5.47 2.75 -2.29
N VAL A 61 4.28 2.27 -1.95
CA VAL A 61 3.43 2.85 -0.91
C VAL A 61 3.19 1.83 0.20
N CYS A 62 3.16 2.28 1.45
CA CYS A 62 2.83 1.41 2.58
C CYS A 62 1.31 1.33 2.76
N ALA A 63 0.82 0.14 3.12
CA ALA A 63 -0.58 -0.02 3.53
C ALA A 63 -0.88 0.90 4.72
N ARG A 64 -2.05 1.54 4.70
CA ARG A 64 -2.57 2.34 5.81
C ARG A 64 -3.57 1.53 6.61
N TRP A 65 -3.49 1.60 7.93
CA TRP A 65 -4.48 1.01 8.81
C TRP A 65 -5.82 1.75 8.66
N VAL A 66 -6.89 1.00 8.41
CA VAL A 66 -8.26 1.53 8.32
C VAL A 66 -9.04 0.98 9.52
N PRO A 67 -9.65 1.83 10.37
CA PRO A 67 -10.30 1.38 11.61
C PRO A 67 -11.42 0.36 11.41
N HIS A 68 -12.15 0.44 10.29
CA HIS A 68 -13.27 -0.44 10.03
C HIS A 68 -13.42 -0.76 8.54
N LYS A 69 -13.85 -1.98 8.23
CA LYS A 69 -14.25 -2.38 6.88
C LYS A 69 -15.71 -1.98 6.67
N LEU A 70 -15.94 -0.86 5.98
CA LEU A 70 -17.28 -0.36 5.71
C LEU A 70 -18.04 -1.26 4.73
N THR A 71 -19.33 -1.47 4.99
CA THR A 71 -20.30 -2.04 4.04
C THR A 71 -20.64 -1.03 2.94
N ASP A 72 -21.20 -1.51 1.83
CA ASP A 72 -21.56 -0.60 0.72
C ASP A 72 -22.69 0.37 1.11
N ASP A 73 -23.62 -0.06 1.95
CA ASP A 73 -24.67 0.80 2.52
C ASP A 73 -24.08 1.92 3.41
N GLN A 74 -23.08 1.59 4.25
CA GLN A 74 -22.39 2.60 5.07
C GLN A 74 -21.63 3.62 4.22
N LYS A 75 -20.99 3.18 3.13
CA LYS A 75 -20.33 4.09 2.17
C LYS A 75 -21.34 5.01 1.50
N GLN A 76 -22.47 4.46 1.07
CA GLN A 76 -23.53 5.23 0.43
C GLN A 76 -24.13 6.27 1.39
N LEU A 77 -24.39 5.88 2.63
CA LEU A 77 -24.85 6.80 3.67
C LEU A 77 -23.81 7.90 3.95
N GLY A 78 -22.53 7.54 3.99
CA GLY A 78 -21.43 8.49 4.14
C GLY A 78 -21.39 9.51 3.00
N LEU A 79 -21.49 9.07 1.74
CA LEU A 79 -21.56 9.96 0.58
C LEU A 79 -22.76 10.90 0.63
N GLN A 80 -23.94 10.38 0.98
CA GLN A 80 -25.15 11.19 1.14
C GLN A 80 -24.98 12.25 2.23
N PHE A 81 -24.39 11.89 3.37
CA PHE A 81 -24.12 12.83 4.46
C PHE A 81 -23.11 13.91 4.04
N CYS A 82 -22.06 13.54 3.31
CA CYS A 82 -21.09 14.50 2.76
C CYS A 82 -21.77 15.50 1.80
N HIS A 83 -22.57 15.02 0.85
CA HIS A 83 -23.31 15.89 -0.07
C HIS A 83 -24.29 16.81 0.67
N HIS A 84 -25.02 16.26 1.65
CA HIS A 84 -25.91 17.06 2.48
C HIS A 84 -25.14 18.16 3.22
N SER A 85 -24.01 17.81 3.83
CA SER A 85 -23.15 18.74 4.59
C SER A 85 -22.58 19.83 3.68
N LEU A 86 -22.05 19.47 2.51
CA LEU A 86 -21.56 20.45 1.52
C LEU A 86 -22.65 21.43 1.11
N LYS A 87 -23.84 20.94 0.78
CA LYS A 87 -24.98 21.81 0.42
C LYS A 87 -25.39 22.71 1.60
N ARG A 88 -25.42 22.16 2.82
CA ARG A 88 -25.78 22.88 4.04
C ARG A 88 -24.83 24.04 4.35
N PHE A 89 -23.56 23.92 3.95
CA PHE A 89 -22.52 24.93 4.16
C PHE A 89 -22.11 25.66 2.89
N GLU A 90 -22.99 25.69 1.88
CA GLU A 90 -22.79 26.47 0.64
C GLU A 90 -21.44 26.13 -0.03
N GLU A 91 -21.12 24.84 -0.11
CA GLU A 91 -19.87 24.34 -0.70
C GLU A 91 -18.61 24.93 -0.05
N GLY A 92 -18.70 25.30 1.22
CA GLY A 92 -17.61 25.88 2.02
C GLY A 92 -17.61 27.40 2.08
N GLN A 93 -18.57 28.08 1.44
CA GLN A 93 -18.68 29.54 1.49
C GLN A 93 -19.35 30.03 2.78
N SER A 94 -20.17 29.18 3.41
CA SER A 94 -20.93 29.56 4.59
C SER A 94 -20.04 29.67 5.84
N ARG A 95 -20.10 30.82 6.52
CA ARG A 95 -19.47 31.01 7.83
C ARG A 95 -20.14 30.22 8.96
N CYS A 96 -21.28 29.56 8.71
CA CYS A 96 -21.96 28.74 9.71
C CYS A 96 -21.11 27.56 10.22
N VAL A 97 -20.09 27.13 9.47
CA VAL A 97 -19.11 26.11 9.91
C VAL A 97 -18.42 26.52 11.22
N PHE A 98 -18.16 27.82 11.43
CA PHE A 98 -17.50 28.29 12.65
C PHE A 98 -18.35 28.17 13.92
N GLY A 99 -19.65 27.90 13.78
CA GLY A 99 -20.56 27.65 14.89
C GLY A 99 -20.66 26.17 15.30
N ILE A 100 -19.98 25.26 14.59
CA ILE A 100 -20.03 23.83 14.91
C ILE A 100 -19.17 23.59 16.16
N ILE A 101 -19.81 23.07 17.21
CA ILE A 101 -19.13 22.56 18.40
C ILE A 101 -19.13 21.03 18.29
N THR A 102 -17.94 20.42 18.34
CA THR A 102 -17.77 18.96 18.33
C THR A 102 -17.03 18.52 19.59
N GLY A 103 -17.28 17.29 20.03
CA GLY A 103 -16.56 16.67 21.14
C GLY A 103 -16.41 15.17 20.88
N ASP A 104 -15.29 14.61 21.31
CA ASP A 104 -15.00 13.18 21.27
C ASP A 104 -14.22 12.79 22.53
N GLU A 105 -14.28 11.52 22.90
CA GLU A 105 -13.60 10.99 24.08
C GLU A 105 -12.33 10.28 23.65
N SER A 106 -11.20 10.69 24.22
CA SER A 106 -9.91 10.02 24.00
C SER A 106 -9.42 9.39 25.29
N TRP A 107 -8.94 8.15 25.18
CA TRP A 107 -8.34 7.43 26.30
C TRP A 107 -6.92 7.95 26.54
N PHE A 108 -6.65 8.42 27.76
CA PHE A 108 -5.31 8.78 28.21
C PHE A 108 -4.83 7.76 29.22
N TYR A 109 -3.74 7.07 28.90
CA TYR A 109 -3.11 6.15 29.84
C TYR A 109 -2.39 6.94 30.95
N HIS A 110 -2.46 6.46 32.19
CA HIS A 110 -1.75 7.05 33.33
C HIS A 110 -0.23 6.77 33.30
N TYR A 111 0.23 5.92 32.39
CA TYR A 111 1.63 5.55 32.19
C TYR A 111 1.96 5.66 30.70
N ASP A 112 3.24 5.85 30.38
CA ASP A 112 3.73 5.78 29.01
C ASP A 112 3.79 4.30 28.58
N PRO A 113 2.92 3.83 27.67
CA PRO A 113 3.00 2.47 27.19
C PRO A 113 4.32 2.26 26.46
N GLU A 114 5.00 1.15 26.75
CA GLU A 114 6.22 0.77 26.05
C GLU A 114 5.96 0.74 24.54
N LEU A 115 6.84 1.39 23.78
CA LEU A 115 6.80 1.31 22.32
C LEU A 115 6.93 -0.16 21.89
N LYS A 116 6.44 -0.47 20.68
CA LYS A 116 6.53 -1.83 20.11
C LYS A 116 7.95 -2.41 20.12
N GLU A 117 8.97 -1.55 20.01
CA GLU A 117 10.38 -1.94 20.09
C GLU A 117 10.84 -2.24 21.52
N GLN A 118 10.31 -1.54 22.52
CA GLN A 118 10.65 -1.70 23.94
C GLN A 118 10.00 -2.97 24.54
N SER A 119 8.83 -3.36 24.03
CA SER A 119 8.08 -4.55 24.49
C SER A 119 8.52 -5.86 23.84
N LYS A 120 9.62 -5.88 23.07
CA LYS A 120 10.15 -7.12 22.48
C LYS A 120 10.82 -7.99 23.55
N VAL A 121 10.18 -9.11 23.86
CA VAL A 121 10.73 -10.14 24.75
C VAL A 121 11.22 -11.34 23.93
N TRP A 122 12.39 -11.87 24.29
CA TRP A 122 12.88 -13.13 23.74
C TRP A 122 12.09 -14.30 24.33
N MET A 123 11.31 -14.98 23.50
CA MET A 123 10.68 -16.25 23.87
C MET A 123 11.74 -17.35 23.75
N SER A 124 12.12 -17.97 24.87
CA SER A 124 12.88 -19.22 24.84
C SER A 124 11.96 -20.30 24.30
N THR A 125 12.35 -20.94 23.20
CA THR A 125 11.68 -22.12 22.68
C THR A 125 11.74 -23.18 23.79
N MET A 126 10.60 -23.44 24.45
CA MET A 126 10.51 -24.61 25.31
C MET A 126 10.85 -25.82 24.44
N GLY A 127 11.99 -26.44 24.74
CA GLY A 127 12.43 -27.65 24.06
C GLY A 127 11.37 -28.73 24.26
N ASN A 128 11.00 -29.38 23.16
CA ASN A 128 10.28 -30.64 23.18
C ASN A 128 11.05 -31.61 24.08
N ALA A 129 10.40 -32.08 25.15
CA ALA A 129 10.75 -33.30 25.84
C ALA A 129 10.17 -34.49 25.07
#